data_AF-A0A2K6TS00-F1
#
_entry.id   AF-A0A2K6TS00-F1
#
_cell.length_a   1.000
_cell.length_b   1.000
_cell.length_c   1.000
_cell.angle_alpha   90.00
_cell.angle_beta   90.00
_cell.angle_gamma   90.00
#
_symmetry.space_group_name_H-M   'P 1'
#
loop_
_entity.id
_entity.type
_entity.pdbx_description
1 polymer ?
#
loop_
_entity_poly.entity_id
_entity_poly.type
_entity_poly.pdbx_seq_one_letter_code
_entity_poly.pdbx_strand_id
1 'polypeptide(L)'
;ALTRRAVTLRVLLKDALLEPGAGVLSIYYLGKKFLGDLQPDGRILWQETGQVFNSPSAWATHCKKLVNPAKKSGCGWASVKYKGQKLDKYKATWLRLHQLHTPAATADESPASEGEEEELLMEEEEEEVLAGVSAEDKSRRAPGKSPSEPAHPEATTLGKRVDSKIRVPVRYCMLGSRDSARNPHTLVEVTSFAAINKFQPFNVAVSSNVLFLLDFHSHLTRSEVVGYLGGRWDINSQMLTVLRAFPCRSRLGDAETAAAIEEEIYQSLFLRGLSLVGWYHSHPHSPALPSLQDIDTQMDYQLRLQGSSNGFQPCLALLCSPYYSGNPGPESKISPFWVMPPPEQRPSDYGIPMDVEMAYVQDSFLTNDILHEMMLLVEFYKGAPDLVRLQEPWSQEHTYLDKLKISLASRTPKDQSLCHVLEQVCSVLKQGS
;
A
#
# COMPACT_ATOMS: atom_id res chain seq x y z
N ALA A 1 -1.28 2.89 -19.02
CA ALA A 1 -0.48 1.71 -19.43
C ALA A 1 -0.82 0.52 -18.53
N LEU A 2 -0.97 -0.69 -19.09
CA LEU A 2 -1.11 -1.91 -18.28
C LEU A 2 0.26 -2.25 -17.67
N THR A 3 0.32 -2.43 -16.34
CA THR A 3 1.57 -2.85 -15.70
C THR A 3 1.91 -4.29 -16.08
N ARG A 4 3.11 -4.51 -16.63
CA ARG A 4 3.57 -5.83 -17.13
C ARG A 4 3.79 -6.89 -16.01
N ARG A 5 3.22 -6.71 -14.81
CA ARG A 5 3.35 -7.58 -13.63
C ARG A 5 2.08 -8.38 -13.28
N ALA A 6 0.88 -7.94 -13.70
CA ALA A 6 -0.39 -8.56 -13.28
C ALA A 6 -0.75 -9.90 -13.97
N VAL A 7 -0.21 -10.17 -15.17
CA VAL A 7 -0.50 -11.42 -15.90
C VAL A 7 0.21 -12.60 -15.22
N THR A 8 -0.56 -13.61 -14.82
CA THR A 8 -0.08 -14.88 -14.23
C THR A 8 -0.31 -16.06 -15.16
N LEU A 9 0.29 -17.22 -14.87
CA LEU A 9 -0.02 -18.47 -15.59
C LEU A 9 -1.51 -18.84 -15.45
N ARG A 10 -2.11 -18.63 -14.28
CA ARG A 10 -3.54 -18.90 -14.02
C ARG A 10 -4.47 -18.04 -14.87
N VAL A 11 -4.11 -16.78 -15.14
CA VAL A 11 -4.84 -15.90 -16.08
C VAL A 11 -4.76 -16.44 -17.51
N LEU A 12 -3.54 -16.77 -17.97
CA LEU A 12 -3.35 -17.31 -19.33
C LEU A 12 -4.00 -18.69 -19.54
N LEU A 13 -4.14 -19.50 -18.48
CA LEU A 13 -4.91 -20.74 -18.47
C LEU A 13 -6.42 -20.49 -18.51
N LYS A 14 -6.93 -19.58 -17.67
CA LYS A 14 -8.35 -19.23 -17.59
C LYS A 14 -8.90 -18.77 -18.94
N ASP A 15 -8.12 -17.97 -19.66
CA ASP A 15 -8.51 -17.37 -20.93
C ASP A 15 -8.04 -18.22 -22.14
N ALA A 16 -7.65 -19.48 -21.91
CA ALA A 16 -7.28 -20.49 -22.91
C ALA A 16 -6.11 -20.14 -23.85
N LEU A 17 -5.20 -19.24 -23.45
CA LEU A 17 -3.93 -19.00 -24.16
C LEU A 17 -2.85 -20.06 -23.84
N LEU A 18 -3.03 -20.82 -22.76
CA LEU A 18 -2.21 -21.96 -22.36
C LEU A 18 -3.12 -23.13 -21.98
N GLU A 19 -2.60 -24.35 -22.12
CA GLU A 19 -3.21 -25.59 -21.65
C GLU A 19 -2.31 -26.25 -20.58
N PRO A 20 -2.86 -26.86 -19.52
CA PRO A 20 -2.11 -27.71 -18.60
C PRO A 20 -1.50 -28.92 -19.32
N GLY A 21 -0.41 -29.47 -18.79
CA GLY A 21 0.20 -30.68 -19.37
C GLY A 21 1.62 -30.96 -18.90
N ALA A 22 2.07 -32.19 -19.14
CA ALA A 22 3.40 -32.66 -18.78
C ALA A 22 4.48 -32.16 -19.76
N GLY A 23 5.63 -31.72 -19.24
CA GLY A 23 6.80 -31.28 -20.02
C GLY A 23 6.59 -30.04 -20.89
N VAL A 24 5.44 -29.37 -20.79
CA VAL A 24 5.06 -28.24 -21.65
C VAL A 24 5.85 -26.97 -21.35
N LEU A 25 6.43 -26.84 -20.15
CA LEU A 25 7.30 -25.74 -19.76
C LEU A 25 8.77 -26.17 -19.80
N SER A 26 9.65 -25.27 -20.24
CA SER A 26 11.09 -25.51 -20.28
C SER A 26 11.91 -24.25 -20.00
N ILE A 27 13.12 -24.45 -19.47
CA ILE A 27 14.15 -23.42 -19.31
C ILE A 27 15.44 -23.96 -19.93
N TYR A 28 16.17 -23.12 -20.65
CA TYR A 28 17.54 -23.37 -21.08
C TYR A 28 18.45 -22.33 -20.43
N TYR A 29 19.54 -22.77 -19.79
CA TYR A 29 20.51 -21.89 -19.13
C TYR A 29 21.88 -22.56 -19.02
N LEU A 30 22.94 -21.91 -19.53
CA LEU A 30 24.33 -22.41 -19.53
C LEU A 30 24.43 -23.89 -19.94
N GLY A 31 23.99 -24.20 -21.16
CA GLY A 31 23.95 -25.55 -21.74
C GLY A 31 22.89 -26.51 -21.16
N LYS A 32 22.45 -26.32 -19.91
CA LYS A 32 21.47 -27.19 -19.25
C LYS A 32 20.02 -26.85 -19.65
N LYS A 33 19.19 -27.88 -19.75
CA LYS A 33 17.74 -27.80 -19.99
C LYS A 33 16.99 -28.36 -18.78
N PHE A 34 16.01 -27.61 -18.30
CA PHE A 34 15.06 -28.02 -17.26
C PHE A 34 13.66 -28.16 -17.86
N LEU A 35 12.88 -29.13 -17.37
CA LEU A 35 11.51 -29.41 -17.83
C LEU A 35 10.51 -29.32 -16.67
N GLY A 36 9.32 -28.79 -16.96
CA GLY A 36 8.26 -28.65 -15.97
C GLY A 36 6.86 -28.85 -16.56
N ASP A 37 5.96 -29.34 -15.72
CA ASP A 37 4.56 -29.54 -16.04
C ASP A 37 3.77 -28.30 -15.62
N LEU A 38 2.82 -27.87 -16.45
CA LEU A 38 1.89 -26.80 -16.10
C LEU A 38 0.65 -27.41 -15.45
N GLN A 39 0.41 -27.08 -14.18
CA GLN A 39 -0.75 -27.58 -13.42
C GLN A 39 -2.00 -26.71 -13.69
N PRO A 40 -3.23 -27.25 -13.57
CA PRO A 40 -4.47 -26.52 -13.88
C PRO A 40 -4.73 -25.25 -13.05
N ASP A 41 -4.11 -25.12 -11.88
CA ASP A 41 -4.20 -23.94 -11.02
C ASP A 41 -3.17 -22.84 -11.38
N GLY A 42 -2.27 -23.11 -12.33
CA GLY A 42 -1.19 -22.20 -12.74
C GLY A 42 0.15 -22.41 -12.02
N ARG A 43 0.30 -23.43 -11.18
CA ARG A 43 1.60 -23.84 -10.62
C ARG A 43 2.44 -24.62 -11.63
N ILE A 44 3.73 -24.73 -11.33
CA ILE A 44 4.71 -25.46 -12.14
C ILE A 44 5.28 -26.61 -11.31
N LEU A 45 5.17 -27.85 -11.79
CA LEU A 45 5.80 -29.03 -11.20
C LEU A 45 7.14 -29.30 -11.93
N TRP A 46 8.26 -29.33 -11.22
CA TRP A 46 9.58 -29.60 -11.82
C TRP A 46 9.84 -31.11 -11.92
N GLN A 47 10.05 -31.62 -13.15
CA GLN A 47 10.04 -33.06 -13.43
C GLN A 47 11.16 -33.86 -12.75
N GLU A 48 12.31 -33.24 -12.47
CA GLU A 48 13.48 -33.95 -11.93
C GLU A 48 13.34 -34.29 -10.43
N THR A 49 12.45 -33.62 -9.70
CA THR A 49 12.32 -33.77 -8.22
C THR A 49 10.88 -33.78 -7.69
N GLY A 50 9.88 -33.44 -8.52
CA GLY A 50 8.49 -33.27 -8.08
C GLY A 50 8.25 -31.99 -7.25
N GLN A 51 9.19 -31.05 -7.21
CA GLN A 51 9.01 -29.79 -6.50
C GLN A 51 8.03 -28.85 -7.23
N VAL A 52 7.07 -28.28 -6.49
CA VAL A 52 6.04 -27.36 -7.01
C VAL A 52 6.44 -25.90 -6.79
N PHE A 53 6.24 -25.05 -7.80
CA PHE A 53 6.55 -23.63 -7.80
C PHE A 53 5.33 -22.77 -8.15
N ASN A 54 5.06 -21.75 -7.33
CA ASN A 54 3.89 -20.86 -7.50
C ASN A 54 4.06 -19.77 -8.58
N SER A 55 5.21 -19.69 -9.27
CA SER A 55 5.39 -18.75 -10.40
C SER A 55 6.54 -19.13 -11.34
N PRO A 56 6.53 -18.66 -12.61
CA PRO A 56 7.66 -18.78 -13.53
C PRO A 56 8.96 -18.18 -13.01
N SER A 57 8.90 -17.10 -12.22
CA SER A 57 10.09 -16.43 -11.67
C SER A 57 10.71 -17.21 -10.52
N ALA A 58 9.89 -17.87 -9.68
CA ALA A 58 10.40 -18.76 -8.62
C ALA A 58 11.12 -19.97 -9.24
N TRP A 59 10.46 -20.67 -10.18
CA TRP A 59 11.06 -21.82 -10.87
C TRP A 59 12.33 -21.44 -11.65
N ALA A 60 12.32 -20.32 -12.37
CA ALA A 60 13.49 -19.85 -13.12
C ALA A 60 14.65 -19.38 -12.23
N THR A 61 14.37 -18.84 -11.05
CA THR A 61 15.43 -18.51 -10.08
C THR A 61 16.02 -19.79 -9.48
N HIS A 62 15.19 -20.79 -9.17
CA HIS A 62 15.65 -22.09 -8.69
C HIS A 62 16.56 -22.80 -9.70
N CYS A 63 16.08 -23.00 -10.93
CA CYS A 63 16.84 -23.66 -12.00
C CYS A 63 18.17 -22.96 -12.29
N LYS A 64 18.23 -21.62 -12.23
CA LYS A 64 19.48 -20.88 -12.44
C LYS A 64 20.47 -21.01 -11.28
N LYS A 65 19.99 -21.05 -10.03
CA LYS A 65 20.85 -21.28 -8.85
C LYS A 65 21.49 -22.67 -8.82
N LEU A 66 20.83 -23.68 -9.39
CA LEU A 66 21.40 -25.02 -9.59
C LEU A 66 22.56 -25.09 -10.61
N VAL A 67 22.83 -24.00 -11.35
CA VAL A 67 23.94 -23.92 -12.32
C VAL A 67 24.94 -22.83 -11.96
N ASN A 68 24.49 -21.71 -11.38
CA ASN A 68 25.33 -20.66 -10.82
C ASN A 68 24.75 -20.21 -9.46
N PRO A 69 25.31 -20.69 -8.34
CA PRO A 69 24.80 -20.38 -6.99
C PRO A 69 24.83 -18.89 -6.61
N ALA A 70 25.76 -18.11 -7.18
CA ALA A 70 25.88 -16.67 -6.91
C ALA A 70 24.71 -15.85 -7.51
N LYS A 71 23.91 -16.43 -8.41
CA LYS A 71 22.85 -15.72 -9.13
C LYS A 71 21.65 -15.40 -8.23
N LYS A 72 21.58 -14.16 -7.73
CA LYS A 72 20.57 -13.70 -6.77
C LYS A 72 19.13 -13.66 -7.34
N SER A 73 18.94 -13.42 -8.65
CA SER A 73 17.62 -13.26 -9.27
C SER A 73 17.53 -13.79 -10.71
N GLY A 74 16.31 -13.95 -11.24
CA GLY A 74 16.08 -14.32 -12.65
C GLY A 74 14.68 -13.94 -13.18
N CYS A 75 14.62 -13.29 -14.35
CA CYS A 75 13.35 -12.97 -15.01
C CYS A 75 12.67 -14.23 -15.56
N GLY A 76 11.62 -14.71 -14.90
CA GLY A 76 10.88 -15.93 -15.28
C GLY A 76 10.25 -15.85 -16.67
N TRP A 77 9.50 -14.78 -16.94
CA TRP A 77 8.73 -14.61 -18.18
C TRP A 77 9.58 -14.65 -19.47
N ALA A 78 10.78 -14.07 -19.43
CA ALA A 78 11.71 -14.08 -20.55
C ALA A 78 12.54 -15.38 -20.67
N SER A 79 12.65 -16.16 -19.59
CA SER A 79 13.47 -17.39 -19.52
C SER A 79 12.67 -18.67 -19.78
N VAL A 80 11.43 -18.72 -19.30
CA VAL A 80 10.55 -19.89 -19.41
C VAL A 80 9.87 -19.90 -20.78
N LYS A 81 9.92 -21.06 -21.44
CA LYS A 81 9.26 -21.34 -22.71
C LYS A 81 8.12 -22.34 -22.51
N TYR A 82 6.92 -22.01 -22.97
CA TYR A 82 5.79 -22.94 -23.12
C TYR A 82 5.76 -23.48 -24.55
N LYS A 83 5.70 -24.81 -24.73
CA LYS A 83 5.73 -25.49 -26.04
C LYS A 83 6.81 -24.92 -27.01
N GLY A 84 7.97 -24.54 -26.46
CA GLY A 84 9.10 -23.95 -27.20
C GLY A 84 9.14 -22.41 -27.29
N GLN A 85 8.02 -21.72 -27.05
CA GLN A 85 7.89 -20.26 -27.17
C GLN A 85 7.95 -19.54 -25.80
N LYS A 86 8.72 -18.45 -25.69
CA LYS A 86 8.86 -17.67 -24.43
C LYS A 86 7.48 -17.23 -23.90
N LEU A 87 7.23 -17.41 -22.60
CA LEU A 87 5.96 -17.01 -21.95
C LEU A 87 5.65 -15.52 -22.15
N ASP A 88 6.67 -14.67 -22.23
CA ASP A 88 6.50 -13.24 -22.48
C ASP A 88 5.76 -12.92 -23.81
N LYS A 89 5.86 -13.78 -24.84
CA LYS A 89 5.07 -13.63 -26.07
C LYS A 89 3.58 -13.88 -25.84
N TYR A 90 3.21 -14.94 -25.12
CA TYR A 90 1.80 -15.23 -24.77
C TYR A 90 1.19 -14.10 -23.94
N LYS A 91 1.97 -13.59 -22.98
CA LYS A 91 1.64 -12.43 -22.16
C LYS A 91 1.46 -11.14 -22.97
N ALA A 92 2.33 -10.87 -23.96
CA ALA A 92 2.16 -9.75 -24.87
C ALA A 92 0.89 -9.87 -25.73
N THR A 93 0.59 -11.06 -26.27
CA THR A 93 -0.66 -11.33 -26.99
C THR A 93 -1.89 -11.10 -26.11
N TRP A 94 -1.88 -11.62 -24.88
CA TRP A 94 -2.97 -11.42 -23.91
C TRP A 94 -3.23 -9.94 -23.63
N LEU A 95 -2.16 -9.17 -23.38
CA LEU A 95 -2.23 -7.73 -23.14
C LEU A 95 -2.79 -6.99 -24.36
N ARG A 96 -2.46 -7.39 -25.60
CA ARG A 96 -3.00 -6.79 -26.83
C ARG A 96 -4.49 -7.07 -27.01
N LEU A 97 -4.92 -8.31 -26.80
CA LEU A 97 -6.33 -8.70 -26.92
C LEU A 97 -7.24 -7.96 -25.92
N HIS A 98 -6.77 -7.75 -24.69
CA HIS A 98 -7.53 -7.05 -23.66
C HIS A 98 -7.48 -5.51 -23.77
N GLN A 99 -6.47 -4.95 -24.43
CA GLN A 99 -6.48 -3.52 -24.79
C GLN A 99 -7.53 -3.20 -25.86
N LEU A 100 -7.76 -4.10 -26.82
CA LEU A 100 -8.75 -3.91 -27.90
C LEU A 100 -10.22 -3.94 -27.44
N HIS A 101 -10.50 -4.43 -26.23
CA HIS A 101 -11.85 -4.49 -25.66
C HIS A 101 -12.19 -3.31 -24.73
N THR A 102 -11.30 -2.31 -24.63
CA THR A 102 -11.62 -1.03 -23.97
C THR A 102 -12.20 -0.07 -25.01
N PRO A 103 -13.42 0.49 -24.83
CA PRO A 103 -13.97 1.49 -25.76
C PRO A 103 -13.04 2.69 -25.90
N ALA A 104 -12.64 3.01 -27.12
CA ALA A 104 -11.67 4.08 -27.38
C ALA A 104 -12.32 5.46 -27.24
N ALA A 105 -11.93 6.20 -26.21
CA ALA A 105 -12.13 7.64 -26.16
C ALA A 105 -11.15 8.31 -27.14
N THR A 106 -11.70 8.84 -28.24
CA THR A 106 -11.14 9.84 -29.17
C THR A 106 -9.63 10.05 -29.16
N ALA A 107 -8.96 9.60 -30.23
CA ALA A 107 -7.58 9.97 -30.51
C ALA A 107 -7.43 11.45 -30.89
N ASP A 108 -6.24 11.99 -30.66
CA ASP A 108 -5.71 13.19 -31.31
C ASP A 108 -4.22 12.95 -31.63
N GLU A 109 -3.60 13.84 -32.42
CA GLU A 109 -2.47 13.49 -33.29
C GLU A 109 -1.13 13.11 -32.63
N SER A 110 -0.34 12.34 -33.38
CA SER A 110 1.09 12.12 -33.17
C SER A 110 1.89 12.88 -34.24
N PRO A 111 3.16 13.18 -33.98
CA PRO A 111 4.19 13.01 -35.01
C PRO A 111 5.21 11.95 -34.60
N ALA A 112 5.79 11.29 -35.60
CA ALA A 112 6.81 10.27 -35.43
C ALA A 112 8.23 10.85 -35.47
N SER A 113 9.19 10.11 -34.90
CA SER A 113 10.58 10.11 -35.35
C SER A 113 11.14 8.70 -35.22
N GLU A 114 11.97 8.32 -36.18
CA GLU A 114 12.69 7.05 -36.22
C GLU A 114 13.96 7.13 -35.33
N GLY A 115 14.52 5.97 -34.97
CA GLY A 115 15.70 5.86 -34.09
C GLY A 115 16.01 4.40 -33.79
N GLU A 116 17.09 3.89 -34.39
CA GLU A 116 17.37 2.45 -34.55
C GLU A 116 17.85 1.75 -33.25
N GLU A 117 17.59 0.45 -33.15
CA GLU A 117 18.04 -0.41 -32.04
C GLU A 117 19.43 -1.00 -32.34
N GLU A 118 20.52 -0.42 -31.82
CA GLU A 118 21.85 -1.06 -31.87
C GLU A 118 22.03 -2.11 -30.75
N GLU A 119 22.48 -3.31 -31.13
CA GLU A 119 22.92 -4.34 -30.20
C GLU A 119 24.32 -4.01 -29.65
N LEU A 120 24.44 -3.71 -28.36
CA LEU A 120 25.73 -3.73 -27.66
C LEU A 120 25.90 -5.03 -26.86
N LEU A 121 26.79 -5.87 -27.37
CA LEU A 121 27.36 -7.02 -26.67
C LEU A 121 28.12 -6.52 -25.44
N MET A 122 27.88 -7.13 -24.29
CA MET A 122 28.80 -7.03 -23.14
C MET A 122 29.62 -8.32 -23.08
N GLU A 123 30.93 -8.18 -23.24
CA GLU A 123 31.89 -9.25 -23.04
C GLU A 123 32.05 -9.54 -21.53
N GLU A 124 32.33 -10.78 -21.17
CA GLU A 124 32.50 -11.21 -19.78
C GLU A 124 34.00 -11.20 -19.41
N GLU A 125 34.41 -10.36 -18.46
CA GLU A 125 35.74 -10.43 -17.82
C GLU A 125 35.65 -11.03 -16.41
N GLU A 126 36.67 -11.81 -16.03
CA GLU A 126 36.72 -12.66 -14.84
C GLU A 126 37.70 -12.13 -13.77
N GLU A 127 37.40 -12.30 -12.47
CA GLU A 127 38.42 -12.34 -11.40
C GLU A 127 38.00 -13.29 -10.24
N GLU A 128 38.97 -13.99 -9.66
CA GLU A 128 38.85 -14.88 -8.47
C GLU A 128 40.25 -15.02 -7.79
N VAL A 129 40.43 -15.53 -6.57
CA VAL A 129 39.47 -16.22 -5.68
C VAL A 129 38.98 -15.27 -4.55
N LEU A 130 39.41 -15.21 -3.28
CA LEU A 130 40.31 -16.01 -2.41
C LEU A 130 39.62 -16.22 -1.05
N ALA A 131 39.88 -17.36 -0.40
CA ALA A 131 39.19 -17.80 0.81
C ALA A 131 40.07 -17.75 2.07
N GLY A 132 39.42 -17.69 3.25
CA GLY A 132 40.02 -17.82 4.59
C GLY A 132 39.05 -18.51 5.55
N VAL A 133 39.58 -19.30 6.51
CA VAL A 133 38.82 -20.32 7.29
C VAL A 133 39.23 -20.30 8.78
N SER A 134 38.41 -20.92 9.65
CA SER A 134 38.63 -21.24 11.09
C SER A 134 38.34 -20.13 12.12
N ALA A 135 37.92 -20.41 13.37
CA ALA A 135 37.36 -21.64 13.97
C ALA A 135 36.64 -21.33 15.32
N GLU A 136 35.96 -22.32 15.93
CA GLU A 136 35.39 -22.25 17.29
C GLU A 136 36.43 -22.37 18.42
N ASP A 137 36.11 -21.88 19.63
CA ASP A 137 36.31 -22.65 20.88
C ASP A 137 35.31 -22.24 22.00
N LYS A 138 35.26 -23.00 23.12
CA LYS A 138 34.23 -22.96 24.17
C LYS A 138 34.78 -22.91 25.61
N SER A 139 34.18 -22.10 26.48
CA SER A 139 33.99 -22.39 27.93
C SER A 139 32.84 -21.55 28.50
N ARG A 140 31.85 -22.11 29.23
CA ARG A 140 31.87 -22.59 30.64
C ARG A 140 32.20 -21.44 31.62
N ARG A 141 31.43 -21.16 32.69
CA ARG A 141 30.38 -21.93 33.40
C ARG A 141 29.41 -20.99 34.18
N ALA A 142 28.22 -21.48 34.54
CA ALA A 142 27.22 -20.84 35.44
C ALA A 142 27.32 -21.43 36.89
N PRO A 143 26.39 -21.24 37.88
CA PRO A 143 25.09 -20.53 37.91
C PRO A 143 24.76 -19.70 39.19
N GLY A 144 23.56 -19.08 39.27
CA GLY A 144 23.10 -18.30 40.43
C GLY A 144 21.57 -18.14 40.61
N LYS A 145 20.90 -19.21 41.09
CA LYS A 145 19.55 -19.33 41.70
C LYS A 145 18.53 -18.15 41.68
N SER A 146 17.31 -18.43 41.21
CA SER A 146 16.05 -17.80 41.67
C SER A 146 15.51 -18.47 42.96
N PRO A 147 14.45 -17.93 43.59
CA PRO A 147 13.15 -18.65 43.56
C PRO A 147 11.84 -17.80 43.66
N SER A 148 10.77 -18.37 43.10
CA SER A 148 9.33 -18.33 43.51
C SER A 148 8.52 -17.03 43.71
N GLU A 149 7.35 -16.99 43.06
CA GLU A 149 6.15 -16.18 43.38
C GLU A 149 5.40 -16.69 44.64
N PRO A 150 4.35 -16.00 45.10
CA PRO A 150 2.98 -16.52 44.88
C PRO A 150 1.93 -15.43 44.51
N ALA A 151 0.67 -15.82 44.24
CA ALA A 151 -0.33 -15.00 43.52
C ALA A 151 -1.70 -14.81 44.21
N HIS A 152 -2.38 -13.69 43.85
CA HIS A 152 -3.84 -13.42 43.93
C HIS A 152 -4.50 -13.33 45.36
N PRO A 153 -5.74 -12.78 45.52
CA PRO A 153 -6.80 -12.52 44.52
C PRO A 153 -7.46 -11.11 44.50
N GLU A 154 -8.55 -11.06 43.73
CA GLU A 154 -9.48 -10.02 43.25
C GLU A 154 -9.98 -8.91 44.22
N ALA A 155 -10.32 -7.74 43.62
CA ALA A 155 -11.48 -6.91 44.01
C ALA A 155 -11.91 -5.96 42.86
N THR A 156 -13.21 -5.89 42.56
CA THR A 156 -13.80 -5.05 41.49
C THR A 156 -14.03 -3.60 41.93
N THR A 157 -13.84 -2.61 41.04
CA THR A 157 -14.54 -1.31 41.12
C THR A 157 -14.89 -0.76 39.73
N LEU A 158 -15.96 0.03 39.68
CA LEU A 158 -16.67 0.43 38.47
C LEU A 158 -16.19 1.78 37.92
N GLY A 159 -16.17 1.90 36.59
CA GLY A 159 -16.42 3.16 35.88
C GLY A 159 -15.43 4.31 36.09
N LYS A 160 -14.36 4.35 35.29
CA LYS A 160 -13.68 5.61 34.92
C LYS A 160 -13.82 5.82 33.42
N ARG A 161 -14.26 7.02 33.02
CA ARG A 161 -14.12 7.48 31.63
C ARG A 161 -12.65 7.40 31.26
N VAL A 162 -12.35 6.93 30.04
CA VAL A 162 -11.01 7.07 29.47
C VAL A 162 -10.83 8.54 29.10
N ASP A 163 -10.36 9.31 30.08
CA ASP A 163 -9.94 10.69 29.89
C ASP A 163 -8.71 10.68 28.97
N SER A 164 -8.97 10.93 27.69
CA SER A 164 -8.01 10.77 26.60
C SER A 164 -7.03 11.92 26.61
N LYS A 165 -6.10 11.87 27.58
CA LYS A 165 -4.98 12.82 27.71
C LYS A 165 -4.36 13.06 26.35
N ILE A 166 -4.48 14.29 25.86
CA ILE A 166 -3.97 14.71 24.56
C ILE A 166 -2.49 14.31 24.48
N ARG A 167 -2.18 13.38 23.57
CA ARG A 167 -0.82 12.87 23.40
C ARG A 167 0.04 14.00 22.85
N VAL A 168 0.83 14.62 23.71
CA VAL A 168 1.78 15.67 23.33
C VAL A 168 2.76 15.07 22.31
N PRO A 169 2.81 15.59 21.06
CA PRO A 169 3.75 15.08 20.07
C PRO A 169 5.19 15.34 20.50
N VAL A 170 6.10 14.45 20.09
CA VAL A 170 7.54 14.62 20.32
C VAL A 170 8.25 15.04 19.04
N ARG A 171 9.20 15.97 19.15
CA ARG A 171 10.08 16.33 18.03
C ARG A 171 10.96 15.13 17.67
N TYR A 172 11.13 14.82 16.38
CA TYR A 172 11.99 13.72 15.92
C TYR A 172 13.40 13.74 16.55
N CYS A 173 13.99 14.93 16.73
CA CYS A 173 15.31 15.10 17.36
C CYS A 173 15.39 14.64 18.84
N MET A 174 14.25 14.47 19.52
CA MET A 174 14.16 13.95 20.89
C MET A 174 14.06 12.42 20.93
N LEU A 175 13.87 11.75 19.80
CA LEU A 175 13.78 10.29 19.74
C LEU A 175 15.17 9.65 19.92
N GLY A 176 16.14 10.02 19.09
CA GLY A 176 17.38 9.24 18.96
C GLY A 176 17.10 7.80 18.51
N SER A 177 17.94 6.86 18.98
CA SER A 177 17.86 5.46 18.57
C SER A 177 16.63 4.71 19.07
N ARG A 178 16.29 3.62 18.36
CA ARG A 178 15.12 2.78 18.62
C ARG A 178 15.22 2.09 19.98
N ASP A 179 14.09 2.06 20.68
CA ASP A 179 13.96 1.51 22.02
C ASP A 179 12.61 0.80 22.12
N SER A 180 12.64 -0.52 22.33
CA SER A 180 11.45 -1.37 22.39
C SER A 180 10.57 -1.13 23.63
N ALA A 181 11.04 -0.36 24.62
CA ALA A 181 10.23 0.05 25.76
C ALA A 181 9.31 1.25 25.44
N ARG A 182 9.46 1.89 24.29
CA ARG A 182 8.63 3.04 23.88
C ARG A 182 7.24 2.61 23.43
N ASN A 183 6.24 3.39 23.81
CA ASN A 183 4.87 3.20 23.35
C ASN A 183 4.80 3.43 21.82
N PRO A 184 4.38 2.44 21.01
CA PRO A 184 4.33 2.58 19.55
C PRO A 184 3.38 3.70 19.10
N HIS A 185 2.35 4.02 19.89
CA HIS A 185 1.39 5.09 19.61
C HIS A 185 1.85 6.49 20.08
N THR A 186 3.15 6.68 20.31
CA THR A 186 3.73 8.00 20.59
C THR A 186 3.73 8.83 19.31
N LEU A 187 3.02 9.97 19.30
CA LEU A 187 2.94 10.87 18.16
C LEU A 187 4.25 11.66 17.97
N VAL A 188 4.66 11.85 16.72
CA VAL A 188 5.91 12.52 16.33
C VAL A 188 5.61 13.70 15.42
N GLU A 189 6.29 14.84 15.63
CA GLU A 189 6.20 15.98 14.72
C GLU A 189 6.83 15.66 13.36
N VAL A 190 6.12 15.99 12.27
CA VAL A 190 6.65 15.95 10.91
C VAL A 190 7.73 17.03 10.71
N THR A 191 8.72 16.73 9.88
CA THR A 191 9.85 17.62 9.55
C THR A 191 9.75 18.09 8.11
N SER A 192 9.79 19.39 7.85
CA SER A 192 9.87 19.90 6.47
C SER A 192 11.22 19.52 5.83
N PHE A 193 11.21 19.13 4.55
CA PHE A 193 12.45 18.83 3.80
C PHE A 193 13.46 19.99 3.84
N ALA A 194 12.98 21.24 3.76
CA ALA A 194 13.83 22.43 3.83
C ALA A 194 14.55 22.56 5.19
N ALA A 195 13.93 22.14 6.30
CA ALA A 195 14.51 22.22 7.64
C ALA A 195 15.72 21.30 7.85
N ILE A 196 15.96 20.35 6.94
CA ILE A 196 17.14 19.47 6.92
C ILE A 196 17.99 19.63 5.64
N ASN A 197 17.82 20.74 4.91
CA ASN A 197 18.50 21.03 3.63
C ASN A 197 18.31 19.92 2.59
N LYS A 198 17.08 19.43 2.44
CA LYS A 198 16.65 18.48 1.41
C LYS A 198 15.49 19.06 0.59
N PHE A 199 15.21 18.43 -0.54
CA PHE A 199 14.01 18.67 -1.34
C PHE A 199 13.06 17.48 -1.20
N GLN A 200 11.77 17.70 -1.46
CA GLN A 200 10.80 16.62 -1.56
C GLN A 200 11.13 15.74 -2.79
N PRO A 201 11.23 14.40 -2.65
CA PRO A 201 11.76 13.54 -3.71
C PRO A 201 10.79 13.24 -4.86
N PHE A 202 9.56 13.76 -4.81
CA PHE A 202 8.54 13.63 -5.86
C PHE A 202 7.43 14.67 -5.67
N ASN A 203 6.81 15.11 -6.76
CA ASN A 203 5.60 15.92 -6.73
C ASN A 203 4.40 15.05 -6.34
N VAL A 204 3.41 15.62 -5.63
CA VAL A 204 2.17 14.93 -5.27
C VAL A 204 0.96 15.75 -5.73
N ALA A 205 0.00 15.09 -6.39
CA ALA A 205 -1.28 15.68 -6.78
C ALA A 205 -2.42 14.73 -6.35
N VAL A 206 -3.42 15.25 -5.64
CA VAL A 206 -4.52 14.45 -5.09
C VAL A 206 -5.86 14.97 -5.57
N SER A 207 -6.67 14.08 -6.15
CA SER A 207 -8.04 14.40 -6.57
C SER A 207 -8.94 14.71 -5.36
N SER A 208 -9.82 15.71 -5.50
CA SER A 208 -10.82 16.07 -4.48
C SER A 208 -11.73 14.90 -4.09
N ASN A 209 -12.13 14.06 -5.05
CA ASN A 209 -12.91 12.84 -4.82
C ASN A 209 -12.20 11.84 -3.88
N VAL A 210 -10.86 11.83 -3.85
CA VAL A 210 -10.06 11.02 -2.90
C VAL A 210 -10.21 11.55 -1.48
N LEU A 211 -9.95 12.85 -1.29
CA LEU A 211 -9.99 13.49 0.03
C LEU A 211 -11.42 13.50 0.60
N PHE A 212 -12.43 13.68 -0.26
CA PHE A 212 -13.85 13.65 0.10
C PHE A 212 -14.29 12.27 0.62
N LEU A 213 -13.98 11.16 -0.08
CA LEU A 213 -14.34 9.81 0.37
C LEU A 213 -13.56 9.40 1.64
N LEU A 214 -12.29 9.78 1.73
CA LEU A 214 -11.42 9.56 2.88
C LEU A 214 -11.94 10.28 4.14
N ASP A 215 -12.35 11.54 4.00
CA ASP A 215 -12.89 12.34 5.09
C ASP A 215 -14.28 11.84 5.52
N PHE A 216 -15.13 11.44 4.57
CA PHE A 216 -16.41 10.79 4.85
C PHE A 216 -16.20 9.49 5.65
N HIS A 217 -15.31 8.61 5.19
CA HIS A 217 -14.98 7.35 5.90
C HIS A 217 -14.54 7.63 7.34
N SER A 218 -13.68 8.63 7.53
CA SER A 218 -13.13 9.02 8.84
C SER A 218 -14.17 9.57 9.81
N HIS A 219 -15.36 9.99 9.33
CA HIS A 219 -16.45 10.52 10.14
C HIS A 219 -17.52 9.47 10.51
N LEU A 220 -17.44 8.22 10.03
CA LEU A 220 -18.48 7.23 10.33
C LEU A 220 -18.29 6.55 11.69
N THR A 221 -17.08 6.51 12.24
CA THR A 221 -16.79 5.84 13.51
C THR A 221 -15.91 6.70 14.42
N ARG A 222 -16.05 6.43 15.73
CA ARG A 222 -15.18 6.95 16.79
C ARG A 222 -13.83 6.21 16.87
N SER A 223 -13.70 5.07 16.18
CA SER A 223 -12.48 4.26 16.04
C SER A 223 -11.62 4.73 14.85
N GLU A 224 -10.36 4.31 14.83
CA GLU A 224 -9.47 4.52 13.68
C GLU A 224 -9.95 3.70 12.47
N VAL A 225 -9.98 4.31 11.27
CA VAL A 225 -10.31 3.64 10.00
C VAL A 225 -9.07 3.58 9.13
N VAL A 226 -8.98 2.60 8.22
CA VAL A 226 -7.85 2.46 7.27
C VAL A 226 -8.35 2.33 5.82
N GLY A 227 -7.48 2.61 4.86
CA GLY A 227 -7.75 2.37 3.45
C GLY A 227 -6.53 2.54 2.55
N TYR A 228 -6.63 2.10 1.31
CA TYR A 228 -5.57 2.17 0.31
C TYR A 228 -5.76 3.35 -0.67
N LEU A 229 -4.66 3.81 -1.27
CA LEU A 229 -4.65 4.89 -2.26
C LEU A 229 -4.21 4.36 -3.62
N GLY A 230 -5.09 4.51 -4.62
CA GLY A 230 -4.83 4.13 -6.00
C GLY A 230 -4.54 5.34 -6.89
N GLY A 231 -3.55 5.19 -7.76
CA GLY A 231 -3.07 6.31 -8.57
C GLY A 231 -2.15 5.92 -9.71
N ARG A 232 -1.35 6.89 -10.14
CA ARG A 232 -0.33 6.75 -11.18
C ARG A 232 0.97 7.40 -10.70
N TRP A 233 2.08 6.76 -11.02
CA TRP A 233 3.43 7.31 -10.88
C TRP A 233 3.96 7.56 -12.29
N ASP A 234 4.31 8.81 -12.60
CA ASP A 234 5.12 9.15 -13.77
C ASP A 234 6.56 9.44 -13.32
N ILE A 235 7.48 8.58 -13.76
CA ILE A 235 8.90 8.67 -13.44
C ILE A 235 9.60 9.84 -14.17
N ASN A 236 9.06 10.29 -15.31
CA ASN A 236 9.68 11.32 -16.14
C ASN A 236 9.47 12.72 -15.55
N SER A 237 8.25 12.99 -15.09
CA SER A 237 7.87 14.24 -14.40
C SER A 237 7.99 14.17 -12.87
N GLN A 238 8.44 13.02 -12.34
CA GLN A 238 8.48 12.68 -10.92
C GLN A 238 7.14 12.99 -10.21
N MET A 239 6.03 12.65 -10.86
CA MET A 239 4.67 13.05 -10.48
C MET A 239 3.88 11.85 -9.95
N LEU A 240 3.55 11.88 -8.65
CA LEU A 240 2.56 10.99 -8.05
C LEU A 240 1.16 11.62 -8.15
N THR A 241 0.28 11.04 -8.97
CA THR A 241 -1.14 11.43 -9.02
C THR A 241 -2.00 10.39 -8.29
N VAL A 242 -2.59 10.78 -7.16
CA VAL A 242 -3.54 9.96 -6.40
C VAL A 242 -4.96 10.23 -6.91
N LEU A 243 -5.62 9.18 -7.39
CA LEU A 243 -6.85 9.26 -8.18
C LEU A 243 -8.08 8.61 -7.53
N ARG A 244 -7.88 7.63 -6.61
CA ARG A 244 -8.96 6.98 -5.85
C ARG A 244 -8.50 6.59 -4.44
N ALA A 245 -9.42 6.72 -3.49
CA ALA A 245 -9.33 6.05 -2.18
C ALA A 245 -10.11 4.73 -2.25
N PHE A 246 -9.62 3.72 -1.52
CA PHE A 246 -10.23 2.40 -1.37
C PHE A 246 -10.39 2.11 0.13
N PRO A 247 -11.58 2.37 0.71
CA PRO A 247 -11.85 2.15 2.13
C PRO A 247 -11.79 0.66 2.51
N CYS A 248 -11.04 0.30 3.55
CA CYS A 248 -11.00 -1.09 4.02
C CYS A 248 -12.21 -1.40 4.92
N ARG A 249 -13.19 -2.12 4.38
CA ARG A 249 -14.41 -2.57 5.08
C ARG A 249 -14.16 -3.80 5.97
N SER A 250 -13.19 -3.69 6.89
CA SER A 250 -12.73 -4.77 7.78
C SER A 250 -12.49 -4.25 9.19
N ARG A 251 -12.77 -5.05 10.22
CA ARG A 251 -12.54 -4.67 11.63
C ARG A 251 -11.14 -5.10 12.11
N LEU A 252 -10.59 -4.36 13.07
CA LEU A 252 -9.30 -4.69 13.68
C LEU A 252 -9.38 -6.08 14.33
N GLY A 253 -8.48 -6.99 13.92
CA GLY A 253 -8.46 -8.39 14.38
C GLY A 253 -9.19 -9.39 13.49
N ASP A 254 -10.01 -8.93 12.53
CA ASP A 254 -10.64 -9.81 11.53
C ASP A 254 -9.70 -9.99 10.32
N ALA A 255 -8.77 -10.93 10.46
CA ALA A 255 -7.75 -11.22 9.44
C ALA A 255 -8.31 -11.86 8.16
N GLU A 256 -9.41 -12.62 8.25
CA GLU A 256 -10.01 -13.29 7.09
C GLU A 256 -10.76 -12.28 6.21
N THR A 257 -11.60 -11.42 6.81
CA THR A 257 -12.25 -10.32 6.07
C THR A 257 -11.22 -9.32 5.55
N ALA A 258 -10.19 -8.97 6.34
CA ALA A 258 -9.14 -8.05 5.88
C ALA A 258 -8.41 -8.57 4.63
N ALA A 259 -8.06 -9.85 4.58
CA ALA A 259 -7.43 -10.46 3.41
C ALA A 259 -8.36 -10.49 2.18
N ALA A 260 -9.65 -10.78 2.36
CA ALA A 260 -10.64 -10.76 1.29
C ALA A 260 -10.86 -9.35 0.72
N ILE A 261 -10.95 -8.34 1.59
CA ILE A 261 -11.06 -6.92 1.21
C ILE A 261 -9.78 -6.43 0.51
N GLU A 262 -8.58 -6.85 0.95
CA GLU A 262 -7.34 -6.51 0.25
C GLU A 262 -7.29 -7.13 -1.16
N GLU A 263 -7.75 -8.38 -1.35
CA GLU A 263 -7.86 -8.96 -2.69
C GLU A 263 -8.88 -8.21 -3.57
N GLU A 264 -10.05 -7.85 -3.03
CA GLU A 264 -11.07 -7.03 -3.72
C GLU A 264 -10.46 -5.71 -4.22
N ILE A 265 -9.68 -5.03 -3.36
CA ILE A 265 -9.03 -3.76 -3.68
C ILE A 265 -7.94 -3.94 -4.74
N TYR A 266 -7.11 -4.99 -4.69
CA TYR A 266 -6.14 -5.27 -5.76
C TYR A 266 -6.83 -5.57 -7.10
N GLN A 267 -7.95 -6.30 -7.11
CA GLN A 267 -8.73 -6.56 -8.32
C GLN A 267 -9.33 -5.24 -8.87
N SER A 268 -9.88 -4.38 -8.01
CA SER A 268 -10.45 -3.07 -8.40
C SER A 268 -9.38 -2.09 -8.92
N LEU A 269 -8.19 -2.05 -8.30
CA LEU A 269 -7.02 -1.32 -8.79
C LEU A 269 -6.61 -1.80 -10.19
N PHE A 270 -6.52 -3.12 -10.40
CA PHE A 270 -6.15 -3.72 -11.67
C PHE A 270 -7.16 -3.40 -12.78
N LEU A 271 -8.47 -3.60 -12.53
CA LEU A 271 -9.54 -3.34 -13.49
C LEU A 271 -9.63 -1.85 -13.88
N ARG A 272 -9.35 -0.93 -12.95
CA ARG A 272 -9.27 0.52 -13.21
C ARG A 272 -7.92 0.95 -13.81
N GLY A 273 -7.00 0.01 -14.04
CA GLY A 273 -5.66 0.27 -14.57
C GLY A 273 -4.83 1.20 -13.69
N LEU A 274 -5.07 1.21 -12.37
CA LEU A 274 -4.35 1.99 -11.37
C LEU A 274 -3.21 1.16 -10.76
N SER A 275 -2.34 1.81 -9.99
CA SER A 275 -1.37 1.15 -9.11
C SER A 275 -1.65 1.53 -7.66
N LEU A 276 -1.30 0.64 -6.72
CA LEU A 276 -1.21 1.00 -5.31
C LEU A 276 -0.05 2.00 -5.15
N VAL A 277 -0.35 3.17 -4.59
CA VAL A 277 0.62 4.28 -4.44
C VAL A 277 0.65 4.85 -3.03
N GLY A 278 -0.08 4.25 -2.09
CA GLY A 278 -0.19 4.78 -0.74
C GLY A 278 -1.30 4.15 0.09
N TRP A 279 -1.48 4.68 1.28
CA TRP A 279 -2.50 4.29 2.25
C TRP A 279 -2.96 5.51 3.04
N TYR A 280 -4.05 5.34 3.79
CA TYR A 280 -4.52 6.32 4.76
C TYR A 280 -5.03 5.64 6.02
N HIS A 281 -5.02 6.38 7.13
CA HIS A 281 -5.85 6.05 8.29
C HIS A 281 -6.37 7.32 8.97
N SER A 282 -7.23 7.16 9.98
CA SER A 282 -7.69 8.27 10.83
C SER A 282 -7.11 8.20 12.24
N HIS A 283 -6.88 9.38 12.82
CA HIS A 283 -6.72 9.61 14.25
C HIS A 283 -7.95 10.41 14.72
N PRO A 284 -9.10 9.77 15.05
CA PRO A 284 -10.37 10.47 15.24
C PRO A 284 -10.34 11.64 16.22
N HIS A 285 -9.61 11.51 17.33
CA HIS A 285 -9.55 12.48 18.42
C HIS A 285 -8.11 12.90 18.76
N SER A 286 -7.17 12.82 17.82
CA SER A 286 -5.76 13.16 18.02
C SER A 286 -5.18 13.84 16.77
N PRO A 287 -4.07 14.61 16.89
CA PRO A 287 -3.48 15.30 15.75
C PRO A 287 -3.24 14.39 14.55
N ALA A 288 -3.46 14.93 13.34
CA ALA A 288 -2.94 14.34 12.10
C ALA A 288 -1.41 14.54 12.04
N LEU A 289 -0.72 13.71 12.83
CA LEU A 289 0.72 13.55 12.97
C LEU A 289 0.98 12.04 13.16
N PRO A 290 2.03 11.46 12.57
CA PRO A 290 2.26 10.02 12.62
C PRO A 290 2.73 9.58 14.00
N SER A 291 2.36 8.37 14.41
CA SER A 291 2.99 7.68 15.54
C SER A 291 4.26 6.94 15.13
N LEU A 292 5.02 6.41 16.10
CA LEU A 292 6.15 5.52 15.82
C LEU A 292 5.72 4.27 15.02
N GLN A 293 4.50 3.75 15.28
CA GLN A 293 3.92 2.66 14.50
C GLN A 293 3.67 3.05 13.04
N ASP A 294 3.21 4.27 12.78
CA ASP A 294 2.91 4.75 11.42
C ASP A 294 4.19 5.06 10.64
N ILE A 295 5.23 5.55 11.33
CA ILE A 295 6.58 5.72 10.78
C ILE A 295 7.15 4.39 10.30
N ASP A 296 7.07 3.36 11.15
CA ASP A 296 7.54 2.01 10.81
C ASP A 296 6.70 1.40 9.67
N THR A 297 5.36 1.48 9.78
CA THR A 297 4.41 0.97 8.76
C THR A 297 4.62 1.63 7.39
N GLN A 298 4.86 2.94 7.36
CA GLN A 298 5.14 3.68 6.12
C GLN A 298 6.51 3.35 5.53
N MET A 299 7.56 3.15 6.35
CA MET A 299 8.85 2.65 5.86
C MET A 299 8.69 1.27 5.20
N ASP A 300 7.92 0.40 5.84
CA ASP A 300 7.58 -0.94 5.37
C ASP A 300 6.84 -0.92 4.02
N TYR A 301 5.84 -0.04 3.85
CA TYR A 301 5.14 0.14 2.58
C TYR A 301 6.02 0.76 1.48
N GLN A 302 6.90 1.72 1.82
CA GLN A 302 7.88 2.29 0.88
C GLN A 302 8.80 1.20 0.32
N LEU A 303 9.35 0.34 1.19
CA LEU A 303 10.21 -0.78 0.78
C LEU A 303 9.45 -1.81 -0.05
N ARG A 304 8.21 -2.15 0.33
CA ARG A 304 7.35 -3.06 -0.45
C ARG A 304 7.05 -2.54 -1.86
N LEU A 305 6.78 -1.24 -2.03
CA LEU A 305 6.39 -0.66 -3.31
C LEU A 305 7.56 -0.34 -4.26
N GLN A 306 8.78 -0.11 -3.76
CA GLN A 306 9.99 -0.06 -4.60
C GLN A 306 10.25 -1.40 -5.31
N GLY A 307 10.15 -2.51 -4.57
CA GLY A 307 10.26 -3.87 -5.09
C GLY A 307 11.65 -4.20 -5.69
N SER A 308 11.70 -5.22 -6.56
CA SER A 308 12.96 -5.78 -7.08
C SER A 308 13.50 -5.08 -8.34
N SER A 309 13.26 -3.79 -8.50
CA SER A 309 13.64 -3.00 -9.67
C SER A 309 14.29 -1.69 -9.22
N ASN A 310 15.41 -1.30 -9.84
CA ASN A 310 16.19 -0.10 -9.48
C ASN A 310 15.48 1.25 -9.77
N GLY A 311 14.17 1.24 -10.00
CA GLY A 311 13.36 2.44 -10.20
C GLY A 311 12.64 2.83 -8.92
N PHE A 312 12.71 4.11 -8.56
CA PHE A 312 11.92 4.65 -7.45
C PHE A 312 10.42 4.58 -7.76
N GLN A 313 9.63 4.09 -6.81
CA GLN A 313 8.18 4.20 -6.78
C GLN A 313 7.78 4.78 -5.41
N PRO A 314 7.07 5.92 -5.35
CA PRO A 314 6.67 6.52 -4.08
C PRO A 314 5.52 5.75 -3.43
N CYS A 315 5.45 5.89 -2.11
CA CYS A 315 4.31 5.53 -1.28
C CYS A 315 3.90 6.77 -0.48
N LEU A 316 2.64 7.20 -0.56
CA LEU A 316 2.12 8.31 0.24
C LEU A 316 1.29 7.77 1.41
N ALA A 317 1.49 8.32 2.60
CA ALA A 317 0.58 8.11 3.73
C ALA A 317 -0.27 9.37 3.95
N LEU A 318 -1.57 9.22 4.21
CA LEU A 318 -2.48 10.31 4.59
C LEU A 318 -3.08 10.06 5.98
N LEU A 319 -3.00 11.06 6.85
CA LEU A 319 -3.52 11.04 8.22
C LEU A 319 -4.76 11.93 8.33
N CYS A 320 -5.93 11.37 8.66
CA CYS A 320 -7.16 12.15 8.85
C CYS A 320 -7.48 12.37 10.34
N SER A 321 -7.59 13.63 10.75
CA SER A 321 -7.94 14.07 12.11
C SER A 321 -9.30 14.79 12.08
N PRO A 322 -10.43 14.06 12.16
CA PRO A 322 -11.76 14.66 12.07
C PRO A 322 -12.19 15.42 13.32
N TYR A 323 -12.12 14.83 14.52
CA TYR A 323 -12.72 15.37 15.75
C TYR A 323 -11.70 15.90 16.78
N TYR A 324 -10.43 16.03 16.40
CA TYR A 324 -9.42 16.63 17.28
C TYR A 324 -9.74 18.10 17.56
N SER A 325 -9.86 18.45 18.84
CA SER A 325 -10.24 19.79 19.31
C SER A 325 -9.17 20.87 19.07
N GLY A 326 -7.97 20.50 18.61
CA GLY A 326 -6.94 21.43 18.15
C GLY A 326 -6.92 21.64 16.63
N ASN A 327 -7.93 21.16 15.88
CA ASN A 327 -8.18 21.64 14.51
C ASN A 327 -8.60 23.13 14.55
N PRO A 328 -8.29 23.94 13.53
CA PRO A 328 -8.64 25.36 13.50
C PRO A 328 -10.13 25.66 13.25
N GLY A 329 -10.91 24.64 12.91
CA GLY A 329 -12.33 24.74 12.52
C GLY A 329 -13.03 23.38 12.53
N PRO A 330 -14.30 23.31 12.09
CA PRO A 330 -15.05 22.06 11.96
C PRO A 330 -14.50 21.12 10.88
N GLU A 331 -13.63 21.58 9.99
CA GLU A 331 -12.98 20.76 8.97
C GLU A 331 -11.99 19.77 9.59
N SER A 332 -11.94 18.55 9.04
CA SER A 332 -10.88 17.59 9.34
C SER A 332 -9.52 18.11 8.90
N LYS A 333 -8.48 17.91 9.70
CA LYS A 333 -7.11 18.05 9.21
C LYS A 333 -6.71 16.76 8.49
N ILE A 334 -6.37 16.85 7.20
CA ILE A 334 -5.69 15.76 6.48
C ILE A 334 -4.23 16.16 6.31
N SER A 335 -3.32 15.43 6.93
CA SER A 335 -1.87 15.63 6.78
C SER A 335 -1.26 14.50 5.95
N PRO A 336 -0.62 14.77 4.81
CA PRO A 336 0.24 13.79 4.13
C PRO A 336 1.57 13.63 4.87
N PHE A 337 2.21 12.46 4.76
CA PHE A 337 3.61 12.30 5.13
C PHE A 337 4.32 11.23 4.29
N TRP A 338 5.66 11.29 4.29
CA TRP A 338 6.58 10.31 3.72
C TRP A 338 7.74 10.12 4.71
N VAL A 339 8.33 8.94 4.83
CA VAL A 339 9.38 8.69 5.84
C VAL A 339 10.74 8.60 5.18
N MET A 340 11.63 9.53 5.50
CA MET A 340 13.03 9.44 5.09
C MET A 340 13.73 8.31 5.86
N PRO A 341 14.47 7.40 5.21
CA PRO A 341 15.27 6.40 5.90
C PRO A 341 16.22 7.03 6.94
N PRO A 342 16.50 6.33 8.06
CA PRO A 342 17.46 6.83 9.04
C PRO A 342 18.83 7.05 8.39
N PRO A 343 19.62 8.05 8.81
CA PRO A 343 20.95 8.31 8.25
C PRO A 343 21.88 7.10 8.35
N GLU A 344 22.74 6.88 7.37
CA GLU A 344 23.68 5.75 7.32
C GLU A 344 24.61 5.67 8.55
N GLN A 345 24.87 6.79 9.23
CA GLN A 345 25.67 6.88 10.45
C GLN A 345 24.90 6.45 11.71
N ARG A 346 23.57 6.31 11.62
CA ARG A 346 22.64 5.93 12.71
C ARG A 346 21.51 5.01 12.18
N PRO A 347 21.82 3.83 11.61
CA PRO A 347 20.81 2.93 11.04
C PRO A 347 19.88 2.31 12.10
N SER A 348 20.22 2.47 13.38
CA SER A 348 19.42 2.06 14.55
C SER A 348 18.38 3.10 15.00
N ASP A 349 18.22 4.22 14.29
CA ASP A 349 17.23 5.25 14.61
C ASP A 349 15.89 4.97 13.90
N TYR A 350 14.83 5.69 14.28
CA TYR A 350 13.58 5.70 13.52
C TYR A 350 13.77 6.43 12.18
N GLY A 351 12.94 6.14 11.19
CA GLY A 351 12.87 6.97 9.99
C GLY A 351 12.34 8.38 10.34
N ILE A 352 12.74 9.40 9.58
CA ILE A 352 12.31 10.78 9.79
C ILE A 352 10.93 10.97 9.14
N PRO A 353 9.85 11.27 9.87
CA PRO A 353 8.57 11.62 9.26
C PRO A 353 8.71 13.00 8.59
N MET A 354 8.63 13.02 7.27
CA MET A 354 8.71 14.23 6.46
C MET A 354 7.31 14.75 6.14
N ASP A 355 7.13 16.07 6.29
CA ASP A 355 5.94 16.78 5.82
C ASP A 355 5.97 16.87 4.29
N VAL A 356 4.82 16.67 3.63
CA VAL A 356 4.74 16.50 2.17
C VAL A 356 3.79 17.54 1.56
N GLU A 357 4.33 18.39 0.71
CA GLU A 357 3.53 19.33 -0.07
C GLU A 357 2.78 18.59 -1.19
N MET A 358 1.46 18.79 -1.26
CA MET A 358 0.57 18.17 -2.24
C MET A 358 -0.33 19.20 -2.93
N ALA A 359 -0.44 19.10 -4.25
CA ALA A 359 -1.37 19.88 -5.05
C ALA A 359 -2.79 19.29 -4.96
N TYR A 360 -3.76 20.12 -4.59
CA TYR A 360 -5.18 19.77 -4.62
C TYR A 360 -5.73 19.88 -6.05
N VAL A 361 -6.20 18.77 -6.61
CA VAL A 361 -6.81 18.72 -7.95
C VAL A 361 -8.32 18.62 -7.78
N GLN A 362 -9.01 19.76 -7.91
CA GLN A 362 -10.46 19.80 -7.81
C GLN A 362 -11.11 19.16 -9.05
N ASP A 363 -11.84 18.07 -8.84
CA ASP A 363 -12.62 17.37 -9.85
C ASP A 363 -13.80 18.25 -10.33
N SER A 364 -14.30 17.99 -11.53
CA SER A 364 -15.50 18.67 -12.04
C SER A 364 -16.78 18.22 -11.32
N PHE A 365 -16.88 16.94 -10.97
CA PHE A 365 -18.07 16.33 -10.36
C PHE A 365 -17.71 15.14 -9.45
N LEU A 366 -18.64 14.78 -8.56
CA LEU A 366 -18.55 13.58 -7.73
C LEU A 366 -19.04 12.38 -8.54
N THR A 367 -18.18 11.37 -8.74
CA THR A 367 -18.50 10.23 -9.60
C THR A 367 -19.44 9.23 -8.91
N ASN A 368 -20.31 8.56 -9.67
CA ASN A 368 -21.21 7.53 -9.16
C ASN A 368 -20.48 6.39 -8.42
N ASP A 369 -19.23 6.09 -8.78
CA ASP A 369 -18.38 5.15 -8.02
C ASP A 369 -18.24 5.59 -6.54
N ILE A 370 -17.95 6.87 -6.29
CA ILE A 370 -17.72 7.37 -4.93
C ILE A 370 -19.02 7.31 -4.13
N LEU A 371 -20.16 7.60 -4.76
CA LEU A 371 -21.48 7.44 -4.14
C LEU A 371 -21.76 5.98 -3.76
N HIS A 372 -21.36 5.04 -4.61
CA HIS A 372 -21.46 3.62 -4.29
C HIS A 372 -20.56 3.22 -3.11
N GLU A 373 -19.29 3.64 -3.10
CA GLU A 373 -18.38 3.41 -1.96
C GLU A 373 -18.90 4.05 -0.65
N MET A 374 -19.48 5.25 -0.72
CA MET A 374 -20.14 5.88 0.44
C MET A 374 -21.29 5.03 0.96
N MET A 375 -22.16 4.51 0.08
CA MET A 375 -23.28 3.67 0.48
C MET A 375 -22.83 2.30 1.05
N LEU A 376 -21.78 1.70 0.48
CA LEU A 376 -21.15 0.49 1.04
C LEU A 376 -20.57 0.74 2.43
N LEU A 377 -19.96 1.92 2.66
CA LEU A 377 -19.48 2.34 3.97
C LEU A 377 -20.62 2.56 4.98
N VAL A 378 -21.73 3.19 4.57
CA VAL A 378 -22.90 3.38 5.44
C VAL A 378 -23.46 2.03 5.89
N GLU A 379 -23.61 1.06 4.99
CA GLU A 379 -24.11 -0.28 5.33
C GLU A 379 -23.11 -1.08 6.19
N PHE A 380 -21.79 -0.91 5.99
CA PHE A 380 -20.75 -1.57 6.80
C PHE A 380 -20.64 -1.03 8.24
N TYR A 381 -20.90 0.26 8.48
CA TYR A 381 -20.90 0.85 9.83
C TYR A 381 -22.26 0.80 10.54
N LYS A 382 -23.33 0.40 9.83
CA LYS A 382 -24.70 0.29 10.34
C LYS A 382 -24.79 -0.63 11.57
N GLY A 383 -25.35 -0.10 12.66
CA GLY A 383 -25.49 -0.83 13.93
C GLY A 383 -24.17 -1.13 14.66
N ALA A 384 -23.04 -0.57 14.22
CA ALA A 384 -21.76 -0.75 14.89
C ALA A 384 -21.72 0.00 16.24
N PRO A 385 -21.09 -0.57 17.29
CA PRO A 385 -21.07 0.03 18.63
C PRO A 385 -20.25 1.33 18.71
N ASP A 386 -19.40 1.56 17.71
CA ASP A 386 -18.50 2.71 17.56
C ASP A 386 -18.99 3.73 16.50
N LEU A 387 -20.14 3.48 15.86
CA LEU A 387 -20.78 4.39 14.90
C LEU A 387 -20.94 5.79 15.51
N VAL A 388 -20.57 6.83 14.74
CA VAL A 388 -20.82 8.22 15.13
C VAL A 388 -22.31 8.49 15.00
N ARG A 389 -22.96 8.76 16.13
CA ARG A 389 -24.35 9.22 16.17
C ARG A 389 -24.42 10.65 15.66
N LEU A 390 -24.68 10.80 14.38
CA LEU A 390 -24.58 12.08 13.67
C LEU A 390 -25.53 13.17 14.22
N GLN A 391 -26.61 12.76 14.90
CA GLN A 391 -27.58 13.66 15.55
C GLN A 391 -27.15 14.13 16.96
N GLU A 392 -26.08 13.59 17.55
CA GLU A 392 -25.55 14.10 18.83
C GLU A 392 -24.81 15.46 18.60
N PRO A 393 -24.76 16.35 19.61
CA PRO A 393 -23.96 17.57 19.53
C PRO A 393 -22.46 17.23 19.50
N TRP A 394 -21.73 17.86 18.58
CA TRP A 394 -20.26 17.81 18.52
C TRP A 394 -19.65 19.05 19.19
N SER A 395 -20.25 20.22 18.99
CA SER A 395 -19.92 21.47 19.67
C SER A 395 -21.19 22.15 20.22
N GLN A 396 -21.08 23.37 20.75
CA GLN A 396 -22.24 24.15 21.23
C GLN A 396 -23.19 24.58 20.10
N GLU A 397 -22.68 24.66 18.88
CA GLU A 397 -23.39 25.21 17.71
C GLU A 397 -23.71 24.14 16.64
N HIS A 398 -22.98 23.03 16.63
CA HIS A 398 -22.99 22.06 15.52
C HIS A 398 -23.15 20.61 16.01
N THR A 399 -24.00 19.83 15.34
CA THR A 399 -24.03 18.37 15.50
C THR A 399 -22.85 17.70 14.79
N TYR A 400 -22.64 16.40 15.06
CA TYR A 400 -21.70 15.58 14.28
C TYR A 400 -22.05 15.58 12.77
N LEU A 401 -23.34 15.69 12.41
CA LEU A 401 -23.80 15.81 11.02
C LEU A 401 -23.41 17.14 10.38
N ASP A 402 -23.59 18.26 11.10
CA ASP A 402 -23.29 19.59 10.57
C ASP A 402 -21.78 19.73 10.35
N LYS A 403 -20.99 19.24 11.32
CA LYS A 403 -19.53 19.14 11.18
C LYS A 403 -19.11 18.28 9.98
N LEU A 404 -19.73 17.12 9.78
CA LEU A 404 -19.50 16.28 8.58
C LEU A 404 -19.80 17.05 7.29
N LYS A 405 -20.96 17.73 7.21
CA LYS A 405 -21.34 18.55 6.06
C LYS A 405 -20.31 19.65 5.76
N ILE A 406 -19.87 20.40 6.77
CA ILE A 406 -18.90 21.49 6.61
C ILE A 406 -17.52 20.95 6.19
N SER A 407 -17.04 19.88 6.83
CA SER A 407 -15.76 19.26 6.47
C SER A 407 -15.76 18.78 5.03
N LEU A 408 -16.82 18.10 4.58
CA LEU A 408 -16.94 17.67 3.19
C LEU A 408 -17.13 18.84 2.22
N ALA A 409 -17.83 19.92 2.61
CA ALA A 409 -18.00 21.12 1.79
C ALA A 409 -16.65 21.75 1.38
N SER A 410 -15.63 21.67 2.25
CA SER A 410 -14.26 22.14 1.96
C SER A 410 -13.51 21.31 0.89
N ARG A 411 -14.02 20.13 0.52
CA ARG A 411 -13.36 19.14 -0.36
C ARG A 411 -14.13 18.86 -1.64
N THR A 412 -15.02 19.76 -2.02
CA THR A 412 -16.02 19.48 -3.04
C THR A 412 -15.47 19.61 -4.47
N PRO A 413 -15.88 18.71 -5.38
CA PRO A 413 -15.87 18.96 -6.82
C PRO A 413 -16.66 20.23 -7.18
N LYS A 414 -16.46 20.75 -8.40
CA LYS A 414 -16.97 22.08 -8.82
C LYS A 414 -18.49 22.20 -8.95
N ASP A 415 -19.21 21.10 -9.09
CA ASP A 415 -20.68 21.08 -9.26
C ASP A 415 -21.45 21.09 -7.93
N GLN A 416 -22.49 21.92 -7.87
CA GLN A 416 -23.35 22.13 -6.69
C GLN A 416 -24.45 21.06 -6.51
N SER A 417 -24.66 20.17 -7.50
CA SER A 417 -25.57 19.02 -7.38
C SER A 417 -25.30 18.14 -6.14
N LEU A 418 -24.05 18.19 -5.67
CA LEU A 418 -23.52 17.51 -4.50
C LEU A 418 -24.29 17.76 -3.20
N CYS A 419 -24.88 18.94 -2.99
CA CYS A 419 -25.64 19.24 -1.77
C CYS A 419 -26.83 18.27 -1.59
N HIS A 420 -27.58 18.03 -2.66
CA HIS A 420 -28.72 17.11 -2.66
C HIS A 420 -28.27 15.66 -2.41
N VAL A 421 -27.13 15.26 -2.97
CA VAL A 421 -26.60 13.89 -2.81
C VAL A 421 -26.03 13.67 -1.40
N LEU A 422 -25.33 14.67 -0.84
CA LEU A 422 -24.97 14.67 0.57
C LEU A 422 -26.22 14.56 1.45
N GLU A 423 -27.30 15.28 1.15
CA GLU A 423 -28.55 15.18 1.91
C GLU A 423 -29.21 13.80 1.81
N GLN A 424 -29.14 13.14 0.65
CA GLN A 424 -29.59 11.74 0.51
C GLN A 424 -28.76 10.79 1.38
N VAL A 425 -27.42 10.82 1.31
CA VAL A 425 -26.56 9.96 2.14
C VAL A 425 -26.72 10.28 3.63
N CYS A 426 -26.81 11.56 4.00
CA CYS A 426 -27.12 12.01 5.36
C CYS A 426 -28.50 11.52 5.83
N SER A 427 -29.50 11.43 4.94
CA SER A 427 -30.85 10.96 5.27
C SER A 427 -30.88 9.46 5.54
N VAL A 428 -30.14 8.66 4.78
CA VAL A 428 -29.96 7.22 5.05
C VAL A 428 -29.23 7.03 6.39
N LEU A 429 -28.16 7.79 6.63
CA LEU A 429 -27.42 7.77 7.90
C LEU A 429 -28.31 8.09 9.11
N LYS A 430 -29.20 9.10 9.01
CA LYS A 430 -30.19 9.44 10.05
C LYS A 430 -31.17 8.31 10.37
N GLN A 431 -31.42 7.39 9.44
CA GLN A 431 -32.34 6.26 9.64
C GLN A 431 -31.66 5.04 10.28
N GLY A 432 -30.33 5.04 10.42
CA GLY A 432 -29.54 3.95 11.00
C GLY A 432 -28.62 4.34 12.17
N SER A 433 -28.83 5.52 12.77
CA SER A 433 -28.04 6.09 13.89
C SER A 433 -28.75 6.01 15.24
#